data_AF-A0A090YXR1-F1
#
_entry.id   AF-A0A090YXR1-F1
#
_cell.length_a   1.000
_cell.length_b   1.000
_cell.length_c   1.000
_cell.angle_alpha   90.00
_cell.angle_beta   90.00
_cell.angle_gamma   90.00
#
_symmetry.space_group_name_H-M   'P 1'
#
loop_
_entity.id
_entity.type
_entity.pdbx_description
1 polymer ?
#
loop_
_entity_poly.entity_id
_entity_poly.type
_entity_poly.pdbx_seq_one_letter_code
_entity_poly.pdbx_strand_id
1 'polypeptide(L)' 'MNKVPNYHRAFGVYGICIKNNKMLVIDTSKGPYKNRYDLPGGSLEEGESLLAGLHREIYNKRGNLKRMDIACLQQLLKL' A
#
# COMPACT_ATOMS: atom_id res chain seq x y z
N MET A 1 32.09 -12.25 20.48
CA MET A 1 31.60 -11.22 19.52
C MET A 1 30.14 -11.52 19.23
N ASN A 2 29.21 -10.72 19.79
CA ASN A 2 27.78 -10.93 19.55
C ASN A 2 27.45 -10.52 18.11
N LYS A 3 27.03 -11.47 17.28
CA LYS A 3 26.47 -11.19 15.96
C LYS A 3 25.20 -10.38 16.14
N VAL A 4 25.26 -9.08 15.86
CA VAL A 4 24.06 -8.25 15.78
C VAL A 4 23.25 -8.78 14.58
N PRO A 5 22.00 -9.21 14.78
CA PRO A 5 21.17 -9.65 13.67
C PRO A 5 20.97 -8.53 12.65
N ASN A 6 21.22 -8.84 11.38
CA ASN A 6 21.06 -7.91 10.26
C ASN A 6 19.60 -7.96 9.80
N TYR A 7 18.81 -6.94 10.14
CA TYR A 7 17.42 -6.81 9.71
C TYR A 7 17.32 -5.76 8.61
N HIS A 8 16.71 -6.13 7.49
CA HIS A 8 16.35 -5.18 6.45
C HIS A 8 15.13 -4.36 6.90
N ARG A 9 15.31 -3.05 7.11
CA ARG A 9 14.22 -2.12 7.43
C ARG A 9 13.83 -1.38 6.16
N ALA A 10 12.66 -1.71 5.62
CA ALA A 10 12.05 -0.93 4.55
C ALA A 10 11.18 0.17 5.18
N PHE A 11 11.40 1.41 4.74
CA PHE A 11 10.53 2.55 5.09
C PHE A 11 9.66 2.88 3.89
N GLY A 12 8.35 2.96 4.11
CA GLY A 12 7.38 3.24 3.06
C GLY A 12 6.22 4.08 3.57
N VAL A 13 5.57 4.79 2.64
CA VAL A 13 4.39 5.61 2.89
C VAL A 13 3.19 4.99 2.18
N TYR A 14 2.08 4.89 2.89
CA TYR A 14 0.83 4.33 2.37
C TYR A 14 -0.33 5.30 2.63
N GLY A 15 -1.19 5.47 1.64
CA GLY A 15 -2.35 6.33 1.68
C GLY A 15 -3.63 5.53 1.86
N ILE A 16 -4.54 6.05 2.68
CA ILE A 16 -5.90 5.53 2.81
C ILE A 16 -6.84 6.59 2.25
N CYS A 17 -7.58 6.23 1.19
CA CYS A 17 -8.60 7.10 0.61
C CYS A 17 -9.96 6.42 0.69
N ILE A 18 -10.89 7.06 1.40
CA ILE A 18 -12.24 6.55 1.64
C ILE A 18 -13.23 7.57 1.08
N LYS A 19 -14.13 7.11 0.21
CA LYS A 19 -15.22 7.92 -0.35
C LYS A 19 -16.45 7.06 -0.59
N ASN A 20 -17.62 7.52 -0.15
CA ASN A 20 -18.91 6.83 -0.35
C ASN A 20 -18.86 5.35 0.08
N ASN A 21 -18.30 5.08 1.26
CA ASN A 21 -18.12 3.74 1.80
C ASN A 21 -17.24 2.81 0.95
N LYS A 22 -16.45 3.36 0.02
CA LYS A 22 -15.47 2.65 -0.80
C LYS A 22 -14.06 3.10 -0.45
N MET A 23 -13.14 2.15 -0.36
CA MET A 23 -11.71 2.36 -0.15
C MET A 23 -10.95 2.19 -1.46
N LEU A 24 -9.94 3.04 -1.66
CA LEU A 24 -8.99 2.91 -2.75
C LEU A 24 -7.94 1.85 -2.42
N VAL A 25 -7.78 0.86 -3.29
CA VAL A 25 -6.82 -0.23 -3.16
C VAL A 25 -6.08 -0.45 -4.47
N ILE A 26 -4.91 -1.08 -4.42
CA ILE A 26 -4.18 -1.56 -5.60
C ILE A 26 -4.55 -3.02 -5.81
N ASP A 27 -4.94 -3.36 -7.03
CA ASP A 27 -5.04 -4.75 -7.49
C ASP A 27 -3.74 -5.12 -8.21
N THR A 28 -2.97 -6.02 -7.59
CA THR A 28 -1.75 -6.57 -8.17
C THR A 28 -2.06 -7.92 -8.79
N SER A 29 -2.22 -7.94 -10.11
CA SER A 29 -2.48 -9.16 -10.90
C SER A 29 -1.26 -10.09 -11.03
N LYS A 30 -0.08 -9.72 -10.50
CA LYS A 30 1.16 -10.50 -10.57
C LYS A 30 1.98 -10.45 -9.26
N GLY A 31 2.47 -11.60 -8.80
CA GLY A 31 3.35 -11.71 -7.63
C GLY A 31 2.77 -12.60 -6.51
N PRO A 32 3.49 -12.76 -5.37
CA PRO A 32 3.06 -13.61 -4.24
C PRO A 32 1.77 -13.14 -3.55
N TYR A 33 1.25 -11.97 -3.94
CA TYR A 33 0.00 -11.35 -3.45
C TYR A 33 -1.18 -11.50 -4.43
N LYS A 34 -1.13 -12.46 -5.36
CA LYS A 34 -2.25 -12.77 -6.28
C LYS A 34 -3.56 -12.93 -5.48
N ASN A 35 -4.62 -12.20 -5.87
CA ASN A 35 -5.93 -12.12 -5.21
C ASN A 35 -5.98 -11.35 -3.87
N ARG A 36 -4.96 -10.55 -3.54
CA ARG A 36 -5.01 -9.62 -2.40
C ARG A 36 -5.01 -8.18 -2.89
N TYR A 37 -5.77 -7.37 -2.18
CA TYR A 37 -5.76 -5.93 -2.33
C TYR A 37 -4.73 -5.34 -1.38
N ASP A 38 -3.96 -4.37 -1.88
CA ASP A 38 -2.96 -3.65 -1.08
C ASP A 38 -3.31 -2.15 -1.01
N LEU A 39 -2.73 -1.44 -0.05
CA LEU A 39 -2.88 0.00 0.05
C LEU A 39 -2.03 0.72 -1.00
N PRO A 40 -2.53 1.83 -1.57
CA PRO A 40 -1.73 2.66 -2.45
C PRO A 40 -0.58 3.31 -1.70
N GLY A 41 0.65 2.98 -2.11
CA GLY A 41 1.86 3.41 -1.43
C GLY A 41 3.08 2.63 -1.87
N GLY A 42 4.21 2.91 -1.24
CA GLY A 42 5.50 2.33 -1.57
C GLY A 42 6.66 2.97 -0.80
N SER A 43 7.87 2.63 -1.21
CA SER A 43 9.09 3.18 -0.62
C SER A 43 9.25 4.67 -0.93
N LEU A 44 9.80 5.41 0.02
CA LEU A 44 10.25 6.79 -0.24
C LEU A 44 11.56 6.78 -1.04
N GLU A 45 11.71 7.74 -1.95
CA GLU A 45 13.00 8.06 -2.54
C GLU A 45 13.78 9.01 -1.63
N GLU A 46 15.11 9.04 -1.78
CA GLU A 46 15.98 9.84 -0.93
C GLU A 46 15.72 11.34 -1.15
N GLY A 47 15.48 12.07 -0.06
CA GLY A 47 15.17 13.51 -0.13
C GLY A 47 13.70 13.85 -0.46
N GLU A 48 12.81 12.87 -0.66
CA GLU A 48 11.38 13.14 -0.81
C GLU A 48 10.69 13.43 0.53
N SER A 49 9.70 14.32 0.51
CA SER A 49 8.75 14.44 1.63
C SER A 49 7.75 13.28 1.62
N LEU A 50 7.18 12.95 2.78
CA LEU A 50 6.14 11.90 2.88
C LEU A 50 4.98 12.14 1.92
N LEU A 51 4.55 13.40 1.78
CA LEU A 51 3.45 13.77 0.89
C LEU A 51 3.84 13.66 -0.59
N ALA A 52 5.05 14.10 -0.95
CA ALA A 52 5.56 14.00 -2.32
C ALA A 52 5.70 12.54 -2.75
N GLY A 53 6.32 11.71 -1.90
CA GLY A 53 6.47 10.26 -2.16
C GLY A 53 5.12 9.57 -2.29
N LEU A 54 4.16 9.89 -1.41
CA LEU A 54 2.80 9.33 -1.51
C LEU A 54 2.10 9.74 -2.81
N HIS A 55 2.21 11.01 -3.22
CA HIS A 55 1.64 11.48 -4.48
C HIS A 55 2.26 10.78 -5.70
N ARG A 56 3.59 10.60 -5.72
CA ARG A 56 4.31 9.88 -6.78
C ARG A 56 3.86 8.42 -6.86
N GLU A 57 3.82 7.70 -5.74
CA GLU A 57 3.38 6.30 -5.70
C GLU A 57 1.92 6.14 -6.17
N ILE A 58 1.01 7.01 -5.70
CA ILE A 58 -0.37 7.02 -6.17
C ILE A 58 -0.45 7.32 -7.67
N TYR A 59 0.35 8.28 -8.16
CA TYR A 59 0.41 8.66 -9.58
C TYR A 59 0.85 7.47 -10.44
N ASN A 60 1.94 6.80 -10.04
CA ASN A 60 2.49 5.65 -10.74
C ASN A 60 1.50 4.48 -10.81
N LYS A 61 0.67 4.32 -9.77
CA LYS A 61 -0.30 3.23 -9.67
C LYS A 61 -1.67 3.55 -10.30
N ARG A 62 -1.90 4.75 -10.86
CA ARG A 62 -3.20 5.23 -11.38
C ARG A 62 -3.94 4.22 -12.27
N GLY A 63 -3.23 3.41 -13.06
CA GLY A 63 -3.82 2.38 -13.93
C GLY A 63 -4.34 1.13 -13.21
N ASN A 64 -3.87 0.87 -11.98
CA ASN A 64 -4.17 -0.34 -11.20
C ASN A 64 -4.97 -0.04 -9.92
N LEU A 65 -5.39 1.21 -9.72
CA LEU A 65 -6.23 1.60 -8.59
C LEU A 65 -7.66 1.07 -8.78
N LYS A 66 -8.18 0.39 -7.78
CA LYS A 66 -9.55 -0.12 -7.71
C LYS A 66 -10.26 0.50 -6.51
N ARG A 67 -11.59 0.62 -6.61
CA ARG A 67 -12.46 1.02 -5.49
C ARG A 67 -13.14 -0.22 -4.96
N MET A 68 -12.98 -0.48 -3.66
CA MET A 68 -13.57 -1.62 -2.99
C MET A 68 -14.52 -1.17 -1.88
N ASP A 69 -15.71 -1.77 -1.78
CA ASP A 69 -16.65 -1.45 -0.70
C ASP A 69 -16.08 -1.87 0.67
N ILE A 70 -16.10 -0.94 1.63
CA ILE A 70 -15.52 -1.10 2.97
C ILE A 70 -16.26 -2.18 3.77
N ALA A 71 -17.55 -2.39 3.51
CA ALA A 71 -18.32 -3.49 4.09
C ALA A 71 -17.77 -4.87 3.70
N CYS A 72 -17.15 -4.99 2.50
CA CYS A 72 -16.50 -6.22 2.06
C CYS A 72 -15.14 -6.45 2.75
N LEU A 73 -14.43 -5.36 3.12
CA LEU A 73 -13.16 -5.42 3.88
C LEU A 73 -13.34 -5.92 5.33
N GLN A 74 -14.47 -5.65 5.97
CA GLN A 74 -14.76 -6.13 7.33
C GLN A 74 -14.85 -7.66 7.44
N GLN A 75 -14.93 -8.38 6.32
CA GLN A 75 -14.92 -9.85 6.29
C GLN A 75 -13.50 -10.44 6.27
N LEU A 76 -12.47 -9.61 6.05
CA LEU A 76 -11.05 -10.01 5.98
C LEU A 76 -10.25 -9.68 7.26
N LEU A 77 -10.75 -8.79 8.12
CA LEU A 77 -10.13 -8.39 9.40
C LEU A 77 -10.68 -9.14 10.63
N LYS A 78 -11.53 -10.16 10.42
CA LYS A 78 -12.06 -11.06 11.46
C LYS A 78 -11.41 -12.46 11.45
N LEU A 79 -10.25 -12.61 10.82
CA LEU A 79 -9.42 -13.82 10.92
C LEU A 79 -8.41 -13.68 12.06
#